data_AF-A0A1I3SU27-F1
#
_entry.id   AF-A0A1I3SU27-F1
#
_cell.length_a   1.000
_cell.length_b   1.000
_cell.length_c   1.000
_cell.angle_alpha   90.00
_cell.angle_beta   90.00
_cell.angle_gamma   90.00
#
_symmetry.space_group_name_H-M   'P 1'
#
loop_
_entity.id
_entity.type
_entity.pdbx_description
1 polymer ?
#
loop_
_entity_poly.entity_id
_entity_poly.type
_entity_poly.pdbx_seq_one_letter_code
_entity_poly.pdbx_strand_id
1 'polypeptide(L)'
;MDWIQLASTYVPADPDQLSAFDSFRLWADHNRAWILFVQLVLVYYLGFATRIRMPILKTILLYVLLFAGALIFAILDVQLPVKSAMLVAILILVIVKLRIKPEQAQRK
;
A
#
# COMPACT_ATOMS: atom_id res chain seq x y z
N MET A 1 9.94 26.93 -0.11
CA MET A 1 9.31 25.86 0.71
C MET A 1 9.36 24.61 -0.17
N ASP A 2 10.56 24.01 -0.27
CA ASP A 2 10.89 23.05 -1.35
C ASP A 2 10.75 21.60 -0.89
N TRP A 3 10.45 21.38 0.40
CA TRP A 3 10.32 20.06 1.01
C TRP A 3 9.17 19.22 0.44
N ILE A 4 8.05 19.86 0.08
CA ILE A 4 6.91 19.16 -0.52
C ILE A 4 7.26 18.68 -1.93
N GLN A 5 7.97 19.49 -2.72
CA GLN A 5 8.40 19.12 -4.08
C GLN A 5 9.52 18.07 -4.08
N LEU A 6 10.49 18.17 -3.18
CA LEU A 6 11.51 17.13 -2.98
C LEU A 6 10.91 15.79 -2.56
N ALA A 7 9.80 15.81 -1.80
CA ALA A 7 9.07 14.60 -1.43
C ALA A 7 8.15 14.08 -2.55
N SER A 8 7.64 14.95 -3.42
CA SER A 8 6.64 14.59 -4.44
C SER A 8 7.21 14.26 -5.81
N THR A 9 8.27 14.95 -6.27
CA THR A 9 8.88 14.76 -7.59
C THR A 9 10.34 14.37 -7.46
N TYR A 10 10.64 13.12 -7.78
CA TYR A 10 12.01 12.63 -7.84
C TYR A 10 12.62 12.99 -9.19
N VAL A 11 13.66 13.83 -9.15
CA VAL A 11 14.51 14.13 -10.31
C VAL A 11 15.87 13.52 -10.00
N PRO A 12 16.33 12.49 -10.75
CA PRO A 12 17.65 11.92 -10.52
C PRO A 12 18.72 13.00 -10.76
N ALA A 13 19.75 13.03 -9.90
CA ALA A 13 20.84 14.01 -10.01
C ALA A 13 21.62 13.82 -11.32
N ASP A 14 21.78 12.58 -11.78
CA ASP A 14 22.41 12.21 -13.03
C ASP A 14 21.55 11.15 -13.77
N PRO A 15 20.89 11.49 -14.90
CA PRO A 15 20.05 10.53 -15.63
C PRO A 15 20.84 9.38 -16.28
N ASP A 16 22.16 9.53 -16.43
CA ASP A 16 23.04 8.58 -17.12
C ASP A 16 23.71 7.56 -16.18
N GLN A 17 23.65 7.79 -14.87
CA GLN A 17 24.17 6.88 -13.83
C GLN A 17 23.12 6.65 -12.74
N LEU A 18 22.13 5.82 -13.05
CA LEU A 18 21.08 5.48 -12.10
C LEU A 18 21.62 4.55 -11.00
N SER A 19 21.50 4.99 -9.75
CA SER A 19 21.69 4.11 -8.60
C SER A 19 20.68 2.96 -8.65
N ALA A 20 21.02 1.82 -8.01
CA ALA A 20 20.08 0.71 -7.84
C ALA A 20 18.77 1.17 -7.18
N PHE A 21 18.84 2.13 -6.26
CA PHE A 21 17.68 2.73 -5.61
C PHE A 21 16.81 3.54 -6.58
N ASP A 22 17.44 4.31 -7.48
CA ASP A 22 16.74 5.15 -8.46
C ASP A 22 15.97 4.31 -9.45
N SER A 23 16.62 3.25 -9.93
CA SER A 23 16.02 2.26 -10.84
C SER A 23 14.79 1.61 -10.21
N PHE A 24 14.88 1.20 -8.94
CA PHE A 24 13.76 0.62 -8.21
C PHE A 24 12.60 1.63 -8.01
N ARG A 25 12.92 2.87 -7.66
CA ARG A 25 11.90 3.91 -7.41
C ARG A 25 11.16 4.28 -8.68
N LEU A 26 11.86 4.44 -9.80
CA LEU A 26 11.24 4.70 -11.11
C LEU A 26 10.33 3.55 -11.54
N TRP A 27 10.76 2.31 -11.33
CA TRP A 27 9.90 1.14 -11.57
C TRP A 27 8.65 1.15 -10.69
N ALA A 28 8.77 1.53 -9.42
CA ALA A 28 7.64 1.65 -8.52
C ALA A 28 6.66 2.76 -8.95
N ASP A 29 7.18 3.90 -9.41
CA ASP A 29 6.36 5.01 -9.92
C ASP A 29 5.65 4.68 -11.23
N HIS A 30 6.29 3.88 -12.09
CA HIS A 30 5.67 3.35 -13.30
C HIS A 30 4.48 2.44 -12.95
N ASN A 31 4.63 1.62 -11.91
CA ASN A 31 3.64 0.62 -11.49
C ASN A 31 2.73 1.08 -10.34
N ARG A 32 2.60 2.39 -10.11
CA ARG A 32 1.94 2.98 -8.94
C ARG A 32 0.54 2.40 -8.67
N ALA A 33 -0.30 2.27 -9.70
CA ALA A 33 -1.67 1.80 -9.55
C ALA A 33 -1.73 0.34 -9.09
N TRP A 34 -0.84 -0.50 -9.62
CA TRP A 34 -0.73 -1.91 -9.24
C TRP A 34 -0.21 -2.07 -7.82
N ILE A 35 0.80 -1.28 -7.43
CA ILE A 35 1.35 -1.32 -6.08
C ILE A 35 0.28 -0.91 -5.06
N LEU A 36 -0.42 0.20 -5.31
CA LEU A 36 -1.50 0.68 -4.43
C LEU A 36 -2.64 -0.33 -4.34
N PHE A 37 -3.00 -0.98 -5.45
CA PHE A 37 -4.01 -2.04 -5.44
C PHE A 37 -3.58 -3.22 -4.55
N VAL A 38 -2.34 -3.71 -4.70
CA VAL A 38 -1.80 -4.78 -3.85
C VAL A 38 -1.77 -4.36 -2.38
N GLN A 39 -1.36 -3.13 -2.08
CA GLN A 39 -1.36 -2.60 -0.72
C GLN A 39 -2.78 -2.51 -0.14
N LEU A 40 -3.78 -2.06 -0.91
CA LEU A 40 -5.19 -2.05 -0.50
C LEU A 40 -5.71 -3.44 -0.17
N VAL A 41 -5.37 -4.41 -1.03
CA VAL A 41 -5.70 -5.82 -0.79
C VAL A 41 -5.04 -6.29 0.51
N LEU A 42 -3.77 -5.97 0.74
CA LEU A 42 -3.06 -6.36 1.96
C LEU A 42 -3.68 -5.74 3.22
N VAL A 43 -3.95 -4.44 3.21
CA VAL A 43 -4.60 -3.72 4.32
C VAL A 43 -5.97 -4.32 4.60
N TYR A 44 -6.75 -4.64 3.57
CA TYR A 44 -8.04 -5.31 3.72
C TYR A 44 -7.91 -6.65 4.44
N TYR A 45 -6.96 -7.50 4.01
CA TYR A 45 -6.73 -8.81 4.64
C TYR A 45 -6.16 -8.71 6.06
N LEU A 46 -5.35 -7.69 6.36
CA LEU A 46 -4.73 -7.52 7.66
C LEU A 46 -5.67 -6.89 8.69
N GLY A 47 -6.41 -5.84 8.31
CA GLY A 47 -7.23 -5.05 9.22
C GLY A 47 -8.71 -5.43 9.28
N PHE A 48 -9.28 -5.95 8.19
CA PHE A 48 -10.74 -6.09 8.06
C PHE A 48 -11.22 -7.54 7.85
N ALA A 49 -10.38 -8.40 7.28
CA ALA A 49 -10.78 -9.78 6.97
C ALA A 49 -10.79 -10.69 8.22
N THR A 50 -11.76 -10.48 9.11
CA THR A 50 -11.96 -11.34 10.30
C THR A 50 -12.67 -12.67 9.96
N ARG A 51 -13.20 -12.86 8.73
CA ARG A 51 -13.79 -14.16 8.32
C ARG A 51 -13.79 -14.39 6.81
N ILE A 52 -13.01 -15.38 6.37
CA ILE A 52 -12.87 -15.90 4.99
C ILE A 52 -14.08 -16.80 4.64
N ARG A 53 -15.30 -16.26 4.71
CA ARG A 53 -16.51 -16.89 4.14
C ARG A 53 -17.35 -15.83 3.44
N MET A 54 -16.79 -15.24 2.39
CA MET A 54 -17.58 -14.39 1.48
C MET A 54 -17.97 -15.17 0.23
N PRO A 55 -19.25 -15.12 -0.19
CA PRO A 55 -19.67 -15.65 -1.48
C PRO A 55 -18.92 -14.96 -2.62
N ILE A 56 -18.59 -15.72 -3.67
CA ILE A 56 -17.72 -15.32 -4.79
C ILE A 56 -18.10 -13.95 -5.39
N LEU A 57 -19.40 -13.66 -5.50
CA LEU A 57 -19.89 -12.39 -6.05
C LEU A 57 -19.49 -11.18 -5.19
N LYS A 58 -19.49 -11.32 -3.85
CA LYS A 58 -19.05 -10.24 -2.95
C LYS A 58 -17.55 -10.01 -3.03
N THR A 59 -16.77 -11.07 -3.25
CA THR A 59 -15.33 -10.98 -3.46
C THR A 59 -15.00 -10.24 -4.76
N ILE A 60 -15.71 -10.52 -5.84
CA ILE A 60 -15.53 -9.81 -7.11
C ILE A 60 -15.88 -8.33 -6.94
N LEU A 61 -17.04 -8.02 -6.35
CA LEU A 61 -17.45 -6.63 -6.10
C LEU A 61 -16.42 -5.89 -5.23
N LEU A 62 -15.87 -6.58 -4.23
CA LEU A 62 -14.83 -6.04 -3.36
C LEU A 62 -13.57 -5.69 -4.14
N TYR A 63 -13.05 -6.59 -4.99
CA TYR A 63 -11.87 -6.29 -5.80
C TYR A 63 -12.12 -5.15 -6.79
N VAL A 64 -13.32 -5.06 -7.36
CA VAL A 64 -13.69 -3.93 -8.23
C VAL A 64 -13.66 -2.62 -7.43
N LEU A 65 -14.21 -2.59 -6.21
CA LEU A 65 -14.18 -1.41 -5.35
C LEU A 65 -12.75 -1.05 -4.91
N LEU A 66 -11.93 -2.04 -4.57
CA LEU A 66 -10.51 -1.83 -4.24
C LEU A 66 -9.74 -1.30 -5.44
N PHE A 67 -10.02 -1.79 -6.64
CA PHE A 67 -9.39 -1.32 -7.87
C PHE A 67 -9.78 0.13 -8.16
N ALA A 68 -11.06 0.47 -8.02
CA ALA A 68 -11.53 1.85 -8.14
C ALA A 68 -10.85 2.78 -7.11
N GLY A 69 -10.72 2.34 -5.85
CA GLY A 69 -9.98 3.07 -4.82
C GLY A 69 -8.49 3.23 -5.16
N ALA A 70 -7.87 2.20 -5.73
CA ALA A 70 -6.46 2.25 -6.17
C ALA A 70 -6.24 3.29 -7.28
N LEU A 71 -7.19 3.44 -8.21
CA LEU A 71 -7.12 4.47 -9.25
C LEU A 71 -7.21 5.88 -8.67
N ILE A 72 -8.11 6.11 -7.71
CA ILE A 72 -8.22 7.39 -7.00
C ILE A 72 -6.91 7.69 -6.26
N PHE A 73 -6.39 6.71 -5.51
CA PHE A 73 -5.13 6.86 -4.80
C PHE A 73 -3.93 7.05 -5.72
N ALA A 74 -3.91 6.45 -6.92
CA ALA A 74 -2.85 6.67 -7.90
C ALA A 74 -2.79 8.12 -8.40
N ILE A 75 -3.95 8.79 -8.50
CA ILE A 75 -4.01 10.22 -8.84
C ILE A 75 -3.52 11.06 -7.66
N LEU A 76 -3.93 10.72 -6.44
CA LEU A 76 -3.48 11.42 -5.23
C LEU A 76 -1.97 11.21 -4.98
N ASP A 77 -1.41 10.05 -5.33
CA ASP A 77 0.00 9.70 -5.13
C ASP A 77 0.97 10.59 -5.94
N VAL A 78 0.45 11.32 -6.93
CA VAL A 78 1.24 12.28 -7.72
C VAL A 78 1.69 13.46 -6.85
N GLN A 79 0.84 13.91 -5.93
CA GLN A 79 1.12 15.09 -5.08
C GLN A 79 1.37 14.70 -3.62
N LEU A 80 0.83 13.55 -3.20
CA LEU A 80 0.92 13.06 -1.83
C LEU A 80 1.70 11.75 -1.79
N PRO A 81 2.52 11.49 -0.76
CA PRO A 81 3.29 10.26 -0.63
C PRO A 81 2.41 9.09 -0.13
N VAL A 82 1.33 8.78 -0.85
CA VAL A 82 0.27 7.81 -0.45
C VAL A 82 0.84 6.39 -0.37
N LYS A 83 1.57 5.93 -1.39
CA LYS A 83 2.17 4.58 -1.42
C LYS A 83 3.08 4.30 -0.22
N SER A 84 3.86 5.29 0.19
CA SER A 84 4.75 5.22 1.36
C SER A 84 3.98 5.25 2.67
N ALA A 85 2.96 6.12 2.80
CA ALA A 85 2.11 6.14 3.98
C ALA A 85 1.36 4.80 4.14
N MET A 86 0.95 4.20 3.02
CA MET A 86 0.30 2.90 3.02
C MET A 86 1.24 1.76 3.42
N LEU A 87 2.51 1.80 3.02
CA LEU A 87 3.53 0.87 3.53
C LEU A 87 3.65 0.96 5.06
N VAL A 88 3.68 2.18 5.61
CA VAL A 88 3.75 2.37 7.07
C VAL A 88 2.50 1.83 7.76
N ALA A 89 1.31 2.08 7.21
CA ALA A 89 0.07 1.53 7.75
C ALA A 89 0.06 -0.01 7.76
N ILE A 90 0.50 -0.64 6.66
CA ILE A 90 0.67 -2.09 6.57
C ILE A 90 1.64 -2.58 7.64
N LEU A 91 2.80 -1.94 7.78
CA LEU A 91 3.82 -2.31 8.77
C LEU A 91 3.24 -2.28 10.20
N ILE A 92 2.49 -1.23 10.55
CA ILE A 92 1.83 -1.10 11.85
C ILE A 92 0.82 -2.25 12.04
N LEU A 93 -0.02 -2.54 11.04
CA LEU A 93 -0.99 -3.62 11.12
C LEU A 93 -0.32 -5.00 11.26
N VAL A 94 0.80 -5.24 10.57
CA VAL A 94 1.61 -6.45 10.72
C VAL A 94 2.11 -6.56 12.16
N ILE A 95 2.72 -5.49 12.69
CA ILE A 95 3.24 -5.46 14.07
C ILE A 95 2.13 -5.72 15.08
N VAL A 96 0.98 -5.06 14.95
CA VAL A 96 -0.17 -5.23 15.85
C VAL A 96 -0.70 -6.66 15.77
N LYS A 97 -0.82 -7.22 14.56
CA LYS A 97 -1.30 -8.59 14.35
C LYS A 97 -0.35 -9.64 14.96
N LEU A 98 0.96 -9.41 14.91
CA LEU A 98 1.95 -10.26 15.56
C LEU A 98 1.98 -10.06 17.09
N ARG A 99 1.73 -8.84 17.58
CA ARG A 99 1.68 -8.53 19.01
C ARG A 99 0.43 -9.10 19.69
N ILE A 100 -0.69 -9.17 18.99
CA ILE A 100 -1.90 -9.87 19.44
C ILE A 100 -1.60 -11.37 19.40
N LYS A 101 -0.84 -11.85 20.38
CA LYS A 101 -0.87 -13.25 20.77
C LYS A 101 -2.30 -13.56 21.21
N PRO A 102 -2.88 -14.70 20.82
CA PRO A 102 -4.17 -15.12 21.36
C PRO A 102 -3.99 -15.48 22.84
N GLU A 103 -3.94 -14.49 23.73
CA GLU A 103 -4.02 -14.67 25.19
C GLU A 103 -5.37 -15.28 25.64
N GLN A 104 -6.24 -15.60 24.68
CA GLN A 104 -7.53 -16.25 24.90
C GLN A 104 -7.46 -17.78 24.83
N ALA A 105 -6.28 -18.39 24.64
CA ALA A 105 -6.11 -19.84 24.72
C ALA A 105 -5.76 -20.37 26.13
N GLN A 106 -5.87 -19.55 27.19
CA GLN A 106 -5.62 -19.96 28.58
C GLN A 106 -6.72 -19.57 29.58
N ARG A 107 -7.96 -19.41 29.12
CA ARG A 107 -9.15 -19.42 30.01
C ARG A 107 -10.31 -20.17 29.37
N LYS A 108 -10.20 -21.48 29.27
CA LYS A 108 -11.32 -22.41 29.36
C LYS A 108 -10.86 -23.69 30.02
#